data_AF-A0A3L6QJN8-F1
#
_entry.id   AF-A0A3L6QJN8-F1
#
_cell.length_a   1.000
_cell.length_b   1.000
_cell.length_c   1.000
_cell.angle_alpha   90.00
_cell.angle_beta   90.00
_cell.angle_gamma   90.00
#
_symmetry.space_group_name_H-M   'P 1'
#
loop_
_entity.id
_entity.type
_entity.pdbx_description
1 polymer ?
#
loop_
_entity_poly.entity_id
_entity_poly.type
_entity_poly.pdbx_seq_one_letter_code
_entity_poly.pdbx_strand_id
1 'polypeptide(L)'
;MRGVGGPLLTIGDLLSDLAVDGDDDPLAAGGDASVPSSPPEAQQAGKADPSDLSRLFEEHYHNLMKALQENDPSWPSLMLKLCAALKAADKLVSSANTDAEQLMEKVKVLEGVLERGDRAVEQIVESLQRSGLAKDHRSSQSKSASK
;
A
#
# COMPACT_ATOMS: atom_id res chain seq x y z
N MET A 1 -22.21 17.07 -58.31
CA MET A 1 -21.03 16.98 -57.43
C MET A 1 -21.26 15.80 -56.49
N ARG A 2 -20.61 14.65 -56.74
CA ARG A 2 -20.69 13.51 -55.82
C ARG A 2 -19.79 13.83 -54.63
N GLY A 3 -20.36 14.30 -53.53
CA GLY A 3 -19.67 14.34 -52.25
C GLY A 3 -19.52 12.90 -51.77
N VAL A 4 -18.30 12.37 -51.80
CA VAL A 4 -17.97 11.08 -51.20
C VAL A 4 -17.88 11.33 -49.70
N GLY A 5 -18.94 11.00 -48.97
CA GLY A 5 -18.90 10.97 -47.51
C GLY A 5 -17.91 9.90 -47.07
N GLY A 6 -16.82 10.34 -46.42
CA GLY A 6 -15.86 9.42 -45.82
C GLY A 6 -16.50 8.57 -44.71
N PRO A 7 -15.80 7.53 -44.22
CA PRO A 7 -16.28 6.72 -43.10
C PRO A 7 -16.57 7.63 -41.90
N LEU A 8 -17.75 7.47 -41.29
CA LEU A 8 -18.07 8.14 -40.03
C LEU A 8 -17.10 7.61 -38.97
N LEU A 9 -16.33 8.50 -38.35
CA LEU A 9 -15.54 8.16 -37.17
C LEU A 9 -16.46 7.53 -36.13
N THR A 10 -16.09 6.33 -35.69
CA THR A 10 -16.84 5.61 -34.68
C THR A 10 -16.54 6.20 -33.31
N ILE A 11 -17.44 5.96 -32.35
CA ILE A 11 -17.18 6.29 -30.94
C ILE A 11 -15.87 5.61 -30.46
N GLY A 12 -15.49 4.47 -31.06
CA GLY A 12 -14.21 3.81 -30.79
C GLY A 12 -12.99 4.61 -31.23
N ASP A 13 -13.05 5.31 -32.36
CA ASP A 13 -11.94 6.16 -32.83
C ASP A 13 -11.72 7.36 -31.89
N LEU A 14 -12.81 7.92 -31.34
CA LEU A 14 -12.77 9.03 -30.38
C LEU A 14 -12.24 8.61 -29.01
N LEU A 15 -12.58 7.41 -28.54
CA LEU A 15 -12.12 6.90 -27.24
C LEU A 15 -10.65 6.44 -27.27
N SER A 16 -10.11 6.12 -28.45
CA SER A 16 -8.71 5.70 -28.61
C SER A 16 -7.72 6.82 -28.26
N ASP A 17 -8.03 8.08 -28.55
CA ASP A 17 -7.19 9.24 -28.21
C ASP A 17 -7.13 9.51 -26.69
N LEU A 18 -8.13 9.03 -25.93
CA LEU A 18 -8.19 9.16 -24.47
C LEU A 18 -7.53 7.98 -23.74
N ALA A 19 -7.34 6.85 -24.43
CA ALA A 19 -6.60 5.71 -23.94
C ALA A 19 -5.08 5.91 -24.14
N VAL A 20 -4.57 7.06 -23.69
CA VAL A 20 -3.13 7.19 -23.47
C VAL A 20 -2.84 6.42 -22.18
N ASP A 21 -2.25 5.24 -22.33
CA ASP A 21 -1.63 4.53 -21.22
C ASP A 21 -0.58 5.47 -20.63
N GLY A 22 -0.95 6.08 -19.50
CA GLY A 22 -0.01 6.78 -18.63
C GLY A 22 0.85 5.75 -17.90
N ASP A 23 1.65 5.02 -18.66
CA ASP A 23 2.86 4.37 -18.16
C ASP A 23 3.99 5.39 -18.42
N ASP A 24 4.26 6.20 -17.39
CA ASP A 24 5.37 7.15 -17.39
C ASP A 24 6.70 6.38 -17.43
N ASP A 25 7.16 6.01 -18.63
CA ASP A 25 8.57 5.70 -18.91
C ASP A 25 9.25 6.96 -19.51
N PRO A 26 10.23 7.59 -18.82
CA PRO A 26 10.58 8.97 -19.13
C PRO A 26 11.75 9.06 -20.11
N LEU A 27 11.67 8.53 -21.34
CA LEU A 27 12.75 8.73 -22.33
C LEU A 27 12.30 8.67 -23.81
N ALA A 28 11.56 9.67 -24.33
CA ALA A 28 11.65 10.03 -25.76
C ALA A 28 10.99 11.39 -26.12
N ALA A 29 11.87 12.35 -26.39
CA ALA A 29 11.77 13.49 -27.31
C ALA A 29 10.46 13.81 -28.06
N GLY A 30 10.01 15.08 -27.88
CA GLY A 30 9.86 16.01 -28.99
C GLY A 30 8.46 16.24 -29.57
N GLY A 31 7.83 17.38 -29.21
CA GLY A 31 6.69 17.93 -29.93
C GLY A 31 6.03 19.10 -29.22
N ASP A 32 6.33 20.33 -29.66
CA ASP A 32 5.59 21.54 -29.30
C ASP A 32 4.11 21.42 -29.69
N ALA A 33 3.24 21.24 -28.70
CA ALA A 33 1.82 21.49 -28.82
C ALA A 33 1.35 22.14 -27.51
N SER A 34 0.88 23.38 -27.62
CA SER A 34 0.36 24.17 -26.50
C SER A 34 -0.68 23.36 -25.72
N VAL A 35 -0.30 22.96 -24.50
CA VAL A 35 -1.19 22.32 -23.53
C VAL A 35 -2.29 23.34 -23.18
N PRO A 36 -3.59 23.06 -23.40
CA PRO A 36 -4.62 23.84 -22.76
C PRO A 36 -4.55 23.51 -21.27
N SER A 37 -4.17 24.51 -20.48
CA SER A 37 -4.14 24.45 -19.03
C SER A 37 -5.52 23.99 -18.53
N SER A 38 -5.63 22.72 -18.16
CA SER A 38 -6.85 22.16 -17.57
C SER A 38 -7.04 22.72 -16.15
N PRO A 39 -8.28 22.91 -15.69
CA PRO A 39 -8.54 23.54 -14.40
C PRO A 39 -7.99 22.68 -13.25
N PRO A 40 -7.50 23.31 -12.16
CA PRO A 40 -6.78 22.63 -11.07
C PRO A 40 -7.67 21.77 -10.16
N GLU A 41 -8.92 21.49 -10.54
CA GLU A 41 -9.89 20.77 -9.70
C GLU A 41 -9.72 19.24 -9.74
N ALA A 42 -9.09 18.68 -10.78
CA ALA A 42 -8.85 17.23 -10.86
C ALA A 42 -7.72 16.73 -9.95
N GLN A 43 -6.88 17.63 -9.43
CA GLN A 43 -5.75 17.29 -8.55
C GLN A 43 -6.10 17.31 -7.05
N GLN A 44 -7.32 17.72 -6.67
CA GLN A 44 -7.72 17.71 -5.27
C GLN A 44 -8.08 16.31 -4.71
N ALA A 45 -8.16 15.29 -5.56
CA ALA A 45 -8.32 13.91 -5.11
C ALA A 45 -7.07 13.34 -4.39
N GLY A 46 -5.96 14.08 -4.36
CA GLY A 46 -4.70 13.65 -3.73
C GLY A 46 -4.52 14.02 -2.26
N LYS A 47 -5.51 14.64 -1.60
CA LYS A 47 -5.35 15.16 -0.23
C LYS A 47 -6.57 14.94 0.67
N ALA A 48 -7.34 13.89 0.43
CA ALA A 48 -8.29 13.40 1.41
C ALA A 48 -7.54 12.47 2.36
N ASP A 49 -7.72 12.66 3.67
CA ASP A 49 -7.24 11.66 4.63
C ASP A 49 -7.90 10.31 4.29
N PRO A 50 -7.19 9.18 4.43
CA PRO A 50 -7.76 7.86 4.15
C PRO A 50 -9.02 7.59 4.98
N SER A 51 -9.15 8.23 6.14
CA SER A 51 -10.33 8.19 7.01
C SER A 51 -11.57 8.87 6.40
N ASP A 52 -11.39 9.82 5.49
CA ASP A 52 -12.49 10.52 4.82
C ASP A 52 -13.07 9.71 3.65
N LEU A 53 -12.40 8.65 3.22
CA LEU A 53 -12.75 7.93 2.00
C LEU A 53 -14.14 7.29 2.06
N SER A 54 -14.51 6.73 3.21
CA SER A 54 -15.86 6.16 3.42
C SER A 54 -16.94 7.23 3.26
N ARG A 55 -16.72 8.40 3.88
CA ARG A 55 -17.64 9.54 3.82
C ARG A 55 -17.76 10.08 2.40
N LEU A 56 -16.63 10.23 1.70
CA LEU A 56 -16.60 10.69 0.30
C LEU A 56 -17.28 9.71 -0.64
N PHE A 57 -17.10 8.40 -0.43
CA PHE A 57 -17.78 7.38 -1.21
C PHE A 57 -19.30 7.46 -1.05
N GLU A 58 -19.79 7.55 0.20
CA GLU A 58 -21.22 7.69 0.49
C GLU A 58 -21.80 8.97 -0.12
N GLU A 59 -21.12 10.10 0.03
CA GLU A 59 -21.55 11.39 -0.53
C GLU A 59 -21.61 11.35 -2.06
N HIS A 60 -20.56 10.85 -2.72
CA HIS A 60 -20.50 10.76 -4.17
C HIS A 60 -21.54 9.77 -4.73
N TYR A 61 -21.76 8.66 -4.04
CA TYR A 61 -22.80 7.71 -4.41
C TYR A 61 -24.19 8.33 -4.30
N HIS A 62 -24.49 9.02 -3.18
CA HIS A 62 -25.78 9.69 -3.00
C HIS A 62 -26.03 10.76 -4.06
N ASN A 63 -25.02 11.61 -4.32
CA ASN A 63 -25.11 12.65 -5.35
C ASN A 63 -25.30 12.06 -6.74
N LEU A 64 -24.62 10.95 -7.07
CA LEU A 64 -24.80 10.23 -8.34
C LEU A 64 -26.24 9.71 -8.48
N MET A 65 -26.78 9.07 -7.44
CA MET A 65 -28.15 8.57 -7.46
C MET A 65 -29.17 9.68 -7.67
N LYS A 66 -28.97 10.84 -7.04
CA LYS A 66 -29.80 12.02 -7.23
C LYS A 66 -29.71 12.56 -8.67
N ALA A 67 -28.50 12.71 -9.21
CA ALA A 67 -28.30 13.19 -10.58
C ALA A 67 -28.94 12.26 -11.62
N LEU A 68 -28.86 10.94 -11.43
CA LEU A 68 -29.51 9.97 -12.30
C LEU A 68 -31.04 10.08 -12.25
N GLN A 69 -31.61 10.32 -11.07
CA GLN A 69 -33.05 10.49 -10.90
C GLN A 69 -33.56 11.80 -11.51
N GLU A 70 -32.79 12.88 -11.40
CA GLU A 70 -33.12 14.20 -11.91
C GLU A 70 -32.76 14.38 -13.40
N ASN A 71 -32.17 13.36 -14.04
CA ASN A 71 -31.61 13.42 -15.40
C ASN A 71 -30.58 14.56 -15.57
N ASP A 72 -29.83 14.83 -14.51
CA ASP A 72 -28.86 15.91 -14.47
C ASP A 72 -27.59 15.52 -15.28
N PRO A 73 -27.08 16.41 -16.15
CA PRO A 73 -25.94 16.10 -17.02
C PRO A 73 -24.61 15.89 -16.27
N SER A 74 -24.55 16.15 -14.95
CA SER A 74 -23.36 15.91 -14.13
C SER A 74 -23.13 14.44 -13.76
N TRP A 75 -24.10 13.53 -14.00
CA TRP A 75 -23.99 12.12 -13.61
C TRP A 75 -22.69 11.43 -14.10
N PRO A 76 -22.14 11.69 -15.31
CA PRO A 76 -20.88 11.08 -15.72
C PRO A 76 -19.70 11.56 -14.87
N SER A 77 -19.67 12.86 -14.51
CA SER A 77 -18.63 13.39 -13.63
C SER A 77 -18.71 12.79 -12.23
N LEU A 78 -19.91 12.58 -11.70
CA LEU A 78 -20.12 11.96 -10.39
C LEU A 78 -19.72 10.49 -10.39
N MET A 79 -19.98 9.76 -11.48
CA MET A 79 -19.50 8.39 -11.68
C MET A 79 -17.97 8.33 -11.67
N LEU A 80 -17.29 9.24 -12.39
CA LEU A 80 -15.83 9.32 -12.38
C LEU A 80 -15.27 9.60 -10.98
N LYS A 81 -15.92 10.48 -10.19
CA LYS A 81 -15.52 10.74 -8.79
C LYS A 81 -15.66 9.49 -7.92
N LEU A 82 -16.73 8.71 -8.11
CA LEU A 82 -16.93 7.44 -7.39
C LEU A 82 -15.86 6.41 -7.77
N CYS A 83 -15.54 6.29 -9.07
CA CYS A 83 -14.45 5.43 -9.53
C CYS A 83 -13.09 5.85 -8.96
N ALA A 84 -12.82 7.16 -8.87
CA ALA A 84 -11.59 7.68 -8.25
C ALA A 84 -11.52 7.33 -6.75
N ALA A 85 -12.61 7.46 -6.01
CA ALA A 85 -12.69 7.05 -4.61
C ALA A 85 -12.45 5.54 -4.44
N LEU A 86 -13.03 4.70 -5.30
CA LEU A 86 -12.78 3.26 -5.29
C LEU A 86 -11.32 2.91 -5.60
N LYS A 87 -10.70 3.58 -6.58
CA LYS A 87 -9.28 3.38 -6.90
C LYS A 87 -8.37 3.81 -5.74
N ALA A 88 -8.73 4.86 -5.01
CA ALA A 88 -8.02 5.26 -3.80
C ALA A 88 -8.16 4.20 -2.69
N ALA A 89 -9.33 3.58 -2.54
CA ALA A 89 -9.56 2.51 -1.57
C ALA A 89 -8.72 1.27 -1.87
N ASP A 90 -8.69 0.86 -3.13
CA ASP A 90 -7.88 -0.27 -3.60
C ASP A 90 -6.37 -0.05 -3.35
N LYS A 91 -5.88 1.15 -3.63
CA LYS A 91 -4.50 1.55 -3.31
C LYS A 91 -4.20 1.52 -1.82
N LEU A 92 -5.12 1.97 -0.98
CA LEU A 92 -4.94 1.95 0.47
C LEU A 92 -4.90 0.51 1.01
N VAL A 93 -5.78 -0.36 0.52
CA VAL A 93 -5.81 -1.78 0.92
C VAL A 93 -4.54 -2.49 0.48
N SER A 94 -4.09 -2.27 -0.75
CA SER A 94 -2.85 -2.88 -1.25
C SER A 94 -1.62 -2.38 -0.49
N SER A 95 -1.51 -1.07 -0.21
CA SER A 95 -0.40 -0.55 0.60
C SER A 95 -0.42 -1.11 2.02
N ALA A 96 -1.59 -1.15 2.67
CA ALA A 96 -1.72 -1.71 4.02
C ALA A 96 -1.37 -3.21 4.07
N ASN A 97 -1.69 -3.97 3.03
CA ASN A 97 -1.31 -5.37 2.93
C ASN A 97 0.21 -5.54 2.79
N THR A 98 0.86 -4.77 1.92
CA THR A 98 2.33 -4.78 1.78
C THR A 98 3.02 -4.39 3.08
N ASP A 99 2.54 -3.36 3.78
CA ASP A 99 3.09 -2.95 5.08
C ASP A 99 2.91 -4.04 6.14
N ALA A 100 1.76 -4.71 6.16
CA ALA A 100 1.48 -5.82 7.08
C ALA A 100 2.38 -7.04 6.81
N GLU A 101 2.61 -7.37 5.55
CA GLU A 101 3.55 -8.43 5.14
C GLU A 101 4.98 -8.11 5.58
N GLN A 102 5.44 -6.88 5.36
CA GLN A 102 6.77 -6.43 5.80
C GLN A 102 6.89 -6.47 7.33
N LEU A 103 5.86 -6.04 8.05
CA LEU A 103 5.83 -6.11 9.51
C LEU A 103 5.93 -7.56 9.99
N MET A 104 5.18 -8.48 9.37
CA MET A 104 5.22 -9.91 9.71
C MET A 104 6.62 -10.50 9.49
N GLU A 105 7.31 -10.13 8.41
CA GLU A 105 8.70 -10.56 8.18
C GLU A 105 9.63 -10.07 9.30
N LYS A 106 9.50 -8.79 9.70
CA LYS A 106 10.33 -8.22 10.77
C LYS A 106 10.05 -8.87 12.12
N VAL A 107 8.79 -9.20 12.42
CA VAL A 107 8.42 -9.95 13.64
C VAL A 107 9.09 -11.33 13.65
N LYS A 108 9.05 -12.07 12.55
CA LYS A 108 9.73 -13.39 12.43
C LYS A 108 11.24 -13.28 12.68
N VAL A 109 11.88 -12.23 12.16
CA VAL A 109 13.31 -11.99 12.42
C VAL A 109 13.56 -11.74 13.91
N LEU A 110 12.71 -10.94 14.55
CA LEU A 110 12.82 -10.66 15.99
C LEU A 110 12.58 -11.89 16.85
N GLU A 111 11.62 -12.74 16.50
CA GLU A 111 11.39 -14.04 17.16
C GLU A 111 12.66 -14.90 17.13
N GLY A 112 13.32 -15.01 15.97
CA GLY A 112 14.57 -15.75 15.84
C GLY A 112 15.74 -15.16 16.65
N VAL A 113 15.76 -13.84 16.87
CA VAL A 113 16.71 -13.19 17.77
C VAL A 113 16.41 -13.54 19.23
N LEU A 114 15.13 -13.53 19.62
CA LEU A 114 14.71 -13.84 20.98
C LEU A 114 15.02 -15.30 21.35
N GLU A 115 14.70 -16.25 20.47
CA GLU A 115 15.05 -17.66 20.67
C GLU A 115 16.56 -17.89 20.80
N ARG A 116 17.37 -17.12 20.05
CA ARG A 116 18.83 -17.18 20.16
C ARG A 116 19.30 -16.63 21.50
N GLY A 117 18.67 -15.56 21.98
CA GLY A 117 18.86 -15.01 23.31
C GLY A 117 18.56 -16.04 24.39
N ASP A 118 17.40 -16.70 24.31
CA ASP A 118 16.96 -17.71 25.27
C ASP A 118 17.95 -18.88 25.36
N ARG A 119 18.40 -19.42 24.22
CA ARG A 119 19.43 -20.48 24.18
C ARG A 119 20.75 -20.03 24.79
N ALA A 120 21.17 -18.78 24.55
CA ALA A 120 22.40 -18.26 25.14
C ALA A 120 22.29 -18.12 26.66
N VAL A 121 21.14 -17.65 27.16
CA VAL A 121 20.85 -17.56 28.59
C VAL A 121 20.85 -18.95 29.23
N GLU A 122 20.19 -19.93 28.61
CA GLU A 122 20.18 -21.32 29.09
C GLU A 122 21.59 -21.89 29.20
N GLN A 123 22.44 -21.70 28.18
CA GLN A 123 23.84 -22.12 28.21
C GLN A 123 24.65 -21.46 29.35
N ILE A 124 24.43 -20.16 29.59
CA ILE A 124 25.09 -19.44 30.69
C ILE A 124 24.66 -20.02 32.04
N VAL A 125 23.36 -20.27 32.21
CA VAL A 125 22.79 -20.85 33.45
C VAL A 125 23.36 -22.25 33.70
N GLU A 126 23.39 -23.11 32.69
CA GLU A 126 24.00 -24.45 32.82
C GLU A 126 25.48 -24.39 33.18
N SER A 127 26.24 -23.52 32.52
CA SER A 127 27.67 -23.32 32.79
C SER A 127 27.89 -22.87 34.24
N LEU A 128 27.07 -21.95 34.73
CA LEU A 128 27.16 -21.45 36.11
C LEU A 128 26.83 -22.57 37.12
N GLN A 129 25.78 -23.36 36.88
CA GLN A 129 25.42 -24.50 37.73
C GLN A 129 26.55 -25.55 37.80
N ARG A 130 27.15 -25.91 36.65
CA ARG A 130 28.30 -26.83 36.61
C ARG A 130 29.50 -26.27 37.37
N SER A 131 29.77 -24.96 37.25
CA SER A 131 30.87 -24.31 37.95
C SER A 131 30.65 -24.21 39.47
N GLY A 132 29.40 -24.00 39.92
CA GLY A 132 29.02 -24.01 41.33
C GLY A 132 29.21 -25.38 41.97
N LEU A 133 28.71 -26.44 41.31
CA LEU A 133 28.89 -27.83 41.74
C LEU A 133 30.37 -28.24 41.85
N ALA A 134 31.22 -27.79 40.91
CA ALA A 134 32.66 -28.06 40.95
C ALA A 134 33.38 -27.40 42.14
N LYS A 135 32.87 -26.29 42.65
CA LYS A 135 33.47 -25.53 43.76
C LYS A 135 33.18 -26.19 45.12
N ASP A 136 31.98 -26.73 45.29
CA ASP A 136 31.56 -27.39 46.54
C ASP A 136 32.24 -28.76 46.74
N HIS A 137 32.47 -29.51 45.66
CA HIS A 137 33.22 -30.78 45.72
C HIS A 137 34.70 -30.59 46.06
N ARG A 138 35.37 -29.56 45.52
CA ARG A 138 36.77 -29.26 45.85
C ARG A 138 36.95 -28.81 47.31
N SER A 139 36.02 -28.01 47.82
CA SER A 139 36.05 -27.54 49.22
C SER A 139 35.88 -28.72 50.20
N SER A 140 34.97 -29.64 49.91
CA SER A 140 34.69 -30.81 50.76
C SER A 140 35.86 -31.80 50.82
N GLN A 141 36.58 -31.99 49.71
CA GLN A 141 37.72 -32.92 49.64
C GLN A 141 38.97 -32.40 50.37
N SER A 142 39.14 -31.07 50.47
CA SER A 142 40.26 -30.45 51.20
C SER A 142 40.14 -30.53 52.73
N LYS A 143 38.92 -30.74 53.27
CA LYS A 143 38.70 -30.89 54.73
C LYS A 143 38.89 -32.32 55.24
N SER A 144 38.80 -33.35 54.40
CA SER A 144 38.95 -34.75 54.83
C SER A 144 40.39 -35.29 54.77
N ALA A 145 41.29 -34.61 54.04
CA ALA A 145 42.69 -35.00 53.90
C ALA A 145 43.62 -34.50 55.03
N SER A 146 43.10 -33.67 55.94
CA SER A 146 43.82 -33.23 57.16
C SER A 146 43.29 -33.99 58.38
N LYS A 147 43.65 -35.26 58.54
CA LYS A 147 43.62 -35.93 59.84
C LYS A 147 44.55 -37.13 59.89
#